data_AF-Q9ZHX9-F1
#
_entry.id   AF-Q9ZHX9-F1
#
_cell.length_a   1.000
_cell.length_b   1.000
_cell.length_c   1.000
_cell.angle_alpha   90.00
_cell.angle_beta   90.00
_cell.angle_gamma   90.00
#
_symmetry.space_group_name_H-M   'P 1'
#
loop_
_entity.id
_entity.type
_entity.pdbx_description
1 polymer ?
#
loop_
_entity_poly.entity_id
_entity_poly.type
_entity_poly.pdbx_seq_one_letter_code
_entity_poly.pdbx_strand_id
1 'polypeptide(L)'
;MKIEVWSDYACPFCYIGKRHLEQALAQFEGEVEVVFRAFELDPHANGEPEGDIQQRLMRKYQKTAEQADEMIRYVEQAGKQAGLDLRYRTTQYTRTFEAHRLAKFAESKDLGEQWLNVYSKPILPITLF
;
A
#
# COMPACT_ATOMS: atom_id res chain seq x y z
N MET A 1 23.15 -8.97 -2.28
CA MET A 1 22.41 -9.09 -0.99
C MET A 1 20.93 -9.29 -1.28
N LYS A 2 20.19 -10.04 -0.46
CA LYS A 2 18.74 -10.23 -0.66
C LYS A 2 17.93 -9.51 0.43
N ILE A 3 16.91 -8.75 0.02
CA ILE A 3 15.96 -8.08 0.91
C ILE A 3 14.56 -8.64 0.62
N GLU A 4 13.90 -9.17 1.63
CA GLU A 4 12.53 -9.64 1.53
C GLU A 4 11.58 -8.66 2.21
N VAL A 5 10.57 -8.19 1.47
CA VAL A 5 9.63 -7.17 1.92
C VAL A 5 8.23 -7.77 1.97
N TRP A 6 7.70 -7.97 3.18
CA TRP A 6 6.29 -8.30 3.36
C TRP A 6 5.47 -7.02 3.28
N SER A 7 4.54 -6.99 2.33
CA SER A 7 3.74 -5.81 2.03
C SER A 7 2.29 -6.20 1.78
N ASP A 8 1.39 -5.32 2.19
CA ASP A 8 -0.02 -5.42 1.86
C ASP A 8 -0.46 -4.23 1.01
N TYR A 9 -1.47 -4.45 0.18
CA TYR A 9 -2.00 -3.43 -0.71
C TYR A 9 -2.87 -2.38 -0.01
N ALA A 10 -3.45 -2.75 1.13
CA ALA A 10 -4.25 -1.86 1.97
C ALA A 10 -3.40 -1.04 2.97
N CYS A 11 -2.07 -1.20 2.96
CA CYS A 11 -1.15 -0.63 3.92
C CYS A 11 -0.51 0.66 3.39
N PRO A 12 -0.91 1.86 3.86
CA PRO A 12 -0.33 3.11 3.36
C PRO A 12 1.17 3.23 3.68
N PHE A 13 1.60 2.73 4.83
CA PHE A 13 3.01 2.73 5.23
C PHE A 13 3.88 1.81 4.38
N CYS A 14 3.29 0.79 3.75
CA CYS A 14 4.02 -0.11 2.88
C CYS A 14 4.41 0.60 1.55
N TYR A 15 3.55 1.49 1.04
CA TYR A 15 3.90 2.38 -0.07
C TYR A 15 5.00 3.38 0.32
N ILE A 16 4.88 4.00 1.50
CA ILE A 16 5.87 4.95 2.03
C ILE A 16 7.23 4.25 2.20
N GLY A 17 7.23 3.07 2.83
CA GLY A 17 8.42 2.26 3.03
C GLY A 17 9.06 1.82 1.71
N LYS A 18 8.27 1.46 0.69
CA LYS A 18 8.78 1.18 -0.65
C LYS A 18 9.53 2.39 -1.23
N ARG A 19 8.97 3.60 -1.14
CA ARG A 19 9.65 4.82 -1.62
C ARG A 19 10.96 5.09 -0.89
N HIS A 20 10.98 4.94 0.43
CA HIS A 20 12.22 5.08 1.20
C HIS A 20 13.25 4.03 0.81
N LEU A 21 12.84 2.77 0.60
CA LEU A 21 13.73 1.71 0.15
C LEU A 21 14.32 2.01 -1.23
N GLU A 22 13.49 2.46 -2.18
CA GLU A 22 13.95 2.86 -3.52
C GLU A 22 14.96 4.01 -3.45
N GLN A 23 14.68 5.04 -2.64
CA GLN A 23 15.59 6.17 -2.44
C GLN A 23 16.93 5.75 -1.81
N ALA A 24 16.90 4.80 -0.87
CA ALA A 24 18.10 4.26 -0.24
C ALA A 24 18.91 3.40 -1.22
N LEU A 25 18.24 2.53 -1.99
CA LEU A 25 18.90 1.67 -2.98
C LEU A 25 19.50 2.47 -4.14
N ALA A 26 18.91 3.61 -4.52
CA ALA A 26 19.49 4.51 -5.52
C ALA A 26 20.85 5.10 -5.11
N GLN A 27 21.17 5.10 -3.81
CA GLN A 27 22.44 5.59 -3.25
C GLN A 27 23.38 4.45 -2.85
N PHE A 28 22.98 3.20 -3.05
CA PHE A 28 23.74 2.02 -2.65
C PHE A 28 24.49 1.42 -3.83
N GLU A 29 25.80 1.25 -3.70
CA GLU A 29 26.67 0.79 -4.80
C GLU A 29 26.68 -0.74 -4.99
N GLY A 30 26.07 -1.50 -4.09
CA GLY A 30 26.06 -2.96 -4.13
C GLY A 30 24.85 -3.55 -4.85
N GLU A 31 24.99 -4.79 -5.33
CA GLU A 31 23.89 -5.51 -5.95
C GLU A 31 22.89 -6.01 -4.89
N VAL A 32 21.61 -5.66 -5.09
CA VAL A 32 20.50 -6.02 -4.19
C VAL A 32 19.37 -6.66 -4.99
N GLU A 33 18.97 -7.85 -4.57
CA GLU A 33 17.74 -8.51 -4.99
C GLU A 33 16.64 -8.14 -3.98
N VAL A 34 15.59 -7.44 -4.44
CA VAL A 34 14.41 -7.14 -3.62
C VAL A 34 13.28 -8.07 -4.01
N VAL A 35 12.75 -8.82 -3.04
CA VAL A 35 11.64 -9.75 -3.24
C VAL A 35 10.45 -9.35 -2.40
N PHE A 36 9.32 -9.07 -3.06
CA PHE A 36 8.06 -8.78 -2.37
C PHE A 36 7.32 -10.07 -2.00
N ARG A 37 6.93 -10.16 -0.73
CA ARG A 37 6.14 -11.24 -0.14
C ARG A 37 4.74 -10.73 0.19
N ALA A 38 3.74 -11.54 -0.11
CA ALA A 38 2.35 -11.19 0.18
C ALA A 38 2.10 -11.18 1.69
N PHE A 39 1.36 -10.20 2.15
CA PHE A 39 0.85 -10.10 3.51
C PHE A 39 -0.54 -9.47 3.47
N GLU A 40 -1.52 -10.01 4.20
CA GLU A 40 -2.84 -9.41 4.35
C GLU A 40 -2.95 -8.79 5.76
N LEU A 41 -3.13 -7.47 5.86
CA LEU A 41 -3.36 -6.77 7.13
C LEU A 41 -4.63 -7.26 7.83
N ASP A 42 -5.58 -7.76 7.05
CA ASP A 42 -6.84 -8.33 7.50
C ASP A 42 -7.30 -9.41 6.50
N PRO A 43 -6.91 -10.68 6.71
CA PRO A 43 -7.32 -11.80 5.86
C PRO A 43 -8.83 -12.06 5.89
N HIS A 44 -9.54 -11.47 6.86
CA HIS A 44 -10.97 -11.64 7.08
C HIS A 44 -11.79 -10.41 6.63
N ALA A 45 -11.15 -9.42 6.02
CA ALA A 45 -11.84 -8.25 5.47
C ALA A 45 -12.90 -8.67 4.45
N ASN A 46 -14.00 -7.92 4.40
CA ASN A 46 -15.03 -8.11 3.38
C ASN A 46 -14.47 -7.78 1.99
N GLY A 47 -14.97 -8.46 0.95
CA GLY A 47 -14.59 -8.21 -0.44
C GLY A 47 -15.16 -6.89 -0.98
N GLU A 48 -16.24 -6.40 -0.40
CA GLU A 48 -16.82 -5.10 -0.73
C GLU A 48 -16.19 -3.98 0.11
N PRO A 49 -15.90 -2.82 -0.49
CA PRO A 49 -15.48 -1.63 0.24
C PRO A 49 -16.47 -1.26 1.36
N GLU A 50 -15.98 -1.18 2.60
CA GLU A 50 -16.83 -0.87 3.74
C GLU A 50 -16.46 0.45 4.42
N GLY A 51 -17.40 1.39 4.32
CA GLY A 51 -17.45 2.60 5.13
C GLY A 51 -16.32 3.60 4.89
N ASP A 52 -16.31 4.63 5.72
CA ASP A 52 -15.30 5.67 5.69
C ASP A 52 -14.05 5.28 6.49
N ILE A 53 -12.87 5.69 6.03
CA ILE A 53 -11.58 5.36 6.68
C ILE A 53 -11.51 5.89 8.11
N GLN A 54 -12.06 7.06 8.41
CA GLN A 54 -12.13 7.60 9.77
C GLN A 54 -12.91 6.63 10.66
N GLN A 55 -14.11 6.22 10.23
CA GLN A 55 -14.93 5.28 10.99
C GLN A 55 -14.23 3.94 11.20
N ARG A 56 -13.54 3.44 10.18
CA ARG A 56 -12.74 2.21 10.29
C ARG A 56 -11.62 2.37 11.32
N LEU A 57 -10.88 3.47 11.28
CA LEU A 57 -9.79 3.74 12.23
C LEU A 57 -10.32 3.88 13.66
N MET A 58 -11.46 4.55 13.84
CA MET A 58 -12.14 4.65 15.13
C MET A 58 -12.47 3.26 15.69
N ARG A 59 -13.10 2.38 14.88
CA ARG A 59 -13.45 1.02 15.30
C ARG A 59 -12.20 0.16 15.57
N LYS A 60 -11.24 0.17 14.64
CA LYS A 60 -10.05 -0.68 14.70
C LYS A 60 -9.11 -0.32 15.85
N TYR A 61 -8.90 0.97 16.09
CA TYR A 61 -7.93 1.47 17.07
C TYR A 61 -8.58 2.03 18.33
N GLN A 62 -9.91 1.95 18.45
CA GLN A 62 -10.69 2.46 19.59
C GLN A 62 -10.38 3.94 19.85
N LYS A 63 -10.53 4.75 18.79
CA LYS A 63 -10.18 6.18 18.77
C LYS A 63 -11.41 7.06 18.59
N THR A 64 -11.31 8.31 19.04
CA THR A 64 -12.29 9.34 18.69
C THR A 64 -12.19 9.72 17.21
N ALA A 65 -13.20 10.43 16.71
CA ALA A 65 -13.21 10.94 15.34
C ALA A 65 -12.01 11.87 15.07
N GLU A 66 -11.66 12.73 16.03
CA GLU A 66 -10.55 13.67 15.95
C GLU A 66 -9.20 12.94 15.91
N GLN A 67 -9.02 11.93 16.76
CA GLN A 67 -7.81 11.11 16.77
C GLN A 67 -7.66 10.31 15.47
N ALA A 68 -8.75 9.75 14.93
CA ALA A 68 -8.72 9.08 13.63
C ALA A 68 -8.35 10.05 12.50
N ASP A 69 -8.83 11.29 12.57
CA ASP A 69 -8.49 12.35 11.62
C ASP A 69 -7.02 12.78 11.69
N GLU A 70 -6.45 12.84 12.89
CA GLU A 70 -5.01 13.06 13.09
C GLU A 70 -4.19 11.93 12.47
N MET A 71 -4.61 10.68 12.66
CA MET A 71 -3.96 9.53 12.02
C MET A 71 -4.02 9.60 10.50
N ILE A 72 -5.15 10.02 9.93
CA ILE A 72 -5.29 10.20 8.48
C ILE A 72 -4.32 11.29 7.99
N ARG A 73 -4.33 12.47 8.61
CA ARG A 73 -3.44 13.58 8.24
C ARG A 73 -1.97 13.18 8.34
N TYR A 74 -1.61 12.44 9.39
CA TYR A 74 -0.25 11.94 9.57
C TYR A 74 0.19 11.06 8.40
N VAL A 75 -0.65 10.11 7.98
CA VAL A 75 -0.36 9.23 6.82
C VAL A 75 -0.18 10.04 5.54
N GLU A 76 -1.07 10.99 5.26
CA GLU A 76 -1.00 11.83 4.07
C GLU A 76 0.25 12.73 4.08
N GLN A 77 0.62 13.28 5.23
CA GLN A 77 1.83 14.07 5.40
C GLN A 77 3.11 13.23 5.22
N ALA A 78 3.16 12.04 5.82
CA ALA A 78 4.28 11.11 5.65
C ALA A 78 4.41 10.66 4.18
N GLY A 79 3.29 10.42 3.51
CA GLY A 79 3.25 10.18 2.06
C GLY A 79 3.90 11.32 1.27
N LYS A 80 3.50 12.57 1.54
CA LYS A 80 4.07 13.75 0.87
C LYS A 80 5.58 13.87 1.08
N GLN A 81 6.07 13.61 2.30
CA GLN A 81 7.51 13.62 2.60
C GLN A 81 8.28 12.55 1.81
N ALA A 82 7.64 11.41 1.53
CA ALA A 82 8.18 10.34 0.67
C ALA A 82 7.93 10.56 -0.84
N GLY A 83 7.42 11.73 -1.23
CA GLY A 83 7.10 12.06 -2.62
C GLY A 83 5.88 11.32 -3.18
N LEU A 84 4.89 11.02 -2.35
CA LEU A 84 3.62 10.38 -2.69
C LEU A 84 2.45 11.34 -2.45
N ASP A 85 1.46 11.36 -3.35
CA ASP A 85 0.15 12.00 -3.11
C ASP A 85 -0.84 10.94 -2.61
N LEU A 86 -0.70 10.53 -1.35
CA LEU A 86 -1.63 9.59 -0.73
C LEU A 86 -2.93 10.30 -0.34
N ARG A 87 -4.06 9.86 -0.91
CA ARG A 87 -5.40 10.34 -0.56
C ARG A 87 -6.09 9.38 0.40
N TYR A 88 -5.51 9.24 1.59
CA TYR A 88 -5.89 8.18 2.53
C TYR A 88 -7.31 8.37 3.08
N ARG A 89 -7.78 9.62 3.25
CA ARG A 89 -9.16 9.92 3.62
C ARG A 89 -10.19 9.23 2.73
N THR A 90 -9.96 9.25 1.42
CA THR A 90 -10.90 8.77 0.40
C THR A 90 -10.61 7.35 -0.07
N THR A 91 -9.61 6.68 0.51
CA THR A 91 -9.26 5.31 0.14
C THR A 91 -10.38 4.37 0.55
N GLN A 92 -10.70 3.43 -0.33
CA GLN A 92 -11.63 2.35 -0.04
C GLN A 92 -10.86 1.19 0.58
N TYR A 93 -11.28 0.77 1.77
CA TYR A 93 -10.71 -0.41 2.42
C TYR A 93 -11.48 -1.65 2.00
N THR A 94 -10.78 -2.59 1.36
CA THR A 94 -11.31 -3.88 0.92
C THR A 94 -10.25 -4.97 1.12
N ARG A 95 -10.67 -6.23 1.05
CA ARG A 95 -9.80 -7.40 1.08
C ARG A 95 -8.78 -7.39 -0.05
N THR A 96 -7.53 -7.72 0.27
CA THR A 96 -6.40 -7.67 -0.68
C THR A 96 -5.99 -9.02 -1.26
N PHE A 97 -6.66 -10.11 -0.87
CA PHE A 97 -6.40 -11.47 -1.35
C PHE A 97 -6.28 -11.59 -2.88
N GLU A 98 -7.27 -11.07 -3.61
CA GLU A 98 -7.28 -11.16 -5.08
C GLU A 98 -6.19 -10.29 -5.71
N ALA A 99 -5.88 -9.13 -5.12
CA ALA A 99 -4.76 -8.32 -5.57
C ALA A 99 -3.42 -9.04 -5.38
N HIS A 100 -3.23 -9.76 -4.26
CA HIS A 100 -2.05 -10.61 -4.03
C HIS A 100 -1.95 -11.77 -5.02
N ARG A 101 -3.07 -12.44 -5.31
CA ARG A 101 -3.11 -13.51 -6.32
C ARG A 101 -2.77 -12.98 -7.71
N LEU A 102 -3.31 -11.83 -8.10
CA LEU A 102 -3.03 -11.20 -9.38
C LEU A 102 -1.56 -10.79 -9.50
N ALA A 103 -0.95 -10.29 -8.42
CA ALA A 103 0.47 -10.00 -8.37
C ALA A 103 1.33 -11.25 -8.61
N LYS A 104 1.00 -12.36 -7.93
CA LYS A 104 1.69 -13.64 -8.14
C LYS A 104 1.47 -14.22 -9.53
N PHE A 105 0.28 -14.02 -10.09
CA PHE A 105 0.02 -14.38 -11.48
C PHE A 105 0.89 -13.55 -12.44
N ALA A 106 0.99 -12.24 -12.26
CA ALA A 106 1.84 -11.37 -13.07
C ALA A 106 3.33 -11.76 -12.96
N GLU A 107 3.82 -12.06 -11.75
CA GLU A 107 5.17 -12.60 -11.54
C GLU A 107 5.40 -13.89 -12.35
N SER A 108 4.43 -14.82 -12.38
CA SER A 108 4.53 -16.06 -13.16
C SER A 108 4.56 -15.88 -14.69
N LYS A 109 4.31 -14.65 -15.15
CA LYS A 109 4.32 -14.25 -16.57
C LYS A 109 5.48 -13.32 -16.91
N ASP A 110 6.44 -13.15 -16.00
CA ASP A 110 7.53 -12.17 -16.11
C ASP A 110 7.04 -10.71 -16.19
N LEU A 111 5.82 -10.44 -15.68
CA LEU A 111 5.19 -9.11 -15.66
C LEU A 111 5.17 -8.48 -14.26
N GLY A 112 5.94 -9.04 -13.31
CA GLY A 112 5.94 -8.59 -11.90
C GLY A 112 6.35 -7.12 -11.73
N GLU A 113 7.36 -6.66 -12.48
CA GLU A 113 7.81 -5.27 -12.44
C GLU A 113 6.74 -4.30 -12.98
N GLN A 114 6.07 -4.67 -14.06
CA GLN A 114 4.99 -3.86 -14.64
C GLN A 114 3.79 -3.78 -13.71
N TRP A 115 3.44 -4.89 -13.03
CA TRP A 115 2.41 -4.91 -12.00
C TRP A 115 2.72 -3.94 -10.85
N LEU A 116 3.96 -3.94 -10.35
CA LEU A 116 4.41 -2.98 -9.34
C LEU A 116 4.35 -1.53 -9.82
N ASN A 117 4.56 -1.28 -11.12
CA ASN A 117 4.45 0.05 -11.72
C ASN A 117 3.00 0.53 -11.90
N VAL A 118 2.06 -0.37 -12.19
CA VAL A 118 0.62 -0.06 -12.19
C VAL A 118 0.17 0.34 -10.79
N TYR A 119 0.65 -0.37 -9.78
CA TYR A 119 0.27 -0.18 -8.39
C TYR A 119 0.90 1.06 -7.72
N SER A 120 2.09 1.50 -8.17
CA SER A 120 2.84 2.61 -7.56
C SER A 120 2.60 3.99 -8.19
N LYS A 121 1.79 4.07 -9.26
CA LYS A 121 1.33 5.36 -9.80
C LYS A 121 0.25 5.93 -8.88
N PRO A 122 0.27 7.24 -8.57
CA PRO A 122 -0.89 7.89 -7.98
C PRO A 122 -2.06 7.55 -8.89
N ILE A 123 -3.12 6.98 -8.33
CA ILE A 123 -4.29 6.48 -9.04
C ILE A 123 -4.73 7.58 -10.03
N LEU A 124 -4.30 7.46 -11.30
CA LEU A 124 -5.05 8.01 -12.41
C LEU A 124 -6.43 7.37 -12.29
N PRO A 125 -7.52 8.08 -12.61
CA PRO A 125 -8.86 7.54 -12.45
C PRO A 125 -8.98 6.32 -13.36
N ILE A 126 -8.73 5.14 -12.80
CA ILE A 126 -8.96 3.87 -13.47
C ILE A 126 -10.46 3.67 -13.35
N THR A 127 -11.19 4.31 -14.25
CA THR A 127 -12.40 3.74 -14.82
C THR A 127 -11.97 2.48 -15.59
N LEU A 128 -11.91 1.35 -14.91
CA LEU A 128 -11.97 0.03 -15.55
C LEU A 128 -13.28 -0.60 -15.09
N PHE A 129 -14.27 -0.45 -15.98
CA PHE A 129 -15.66 -0.90 -15.94
C PHE A 129 -16.57 -0.27 -14.89
#